data_AF-A0A854PSE2-F1
#
_entry.id   AF-A0A854PSE2-F1
#
_cell.length_a   1.000
_cell.length_b   1.000
_cell.length_c   1.000
_cell.angle_alpha   90.00
_cell.angle_beta   90.00
_cell.angle_gamma   90.00
#
_symmetry.space_group_name_H-M   'P 1'
#
loop_
_entity.id
_entity.type
_entity.pdbx_description
1 polymer ?
#
loop_
_entity_poly.entity_id
_entity_poly.type
_entity_poly.pdbx_seq_one_letter_code
_entity_poly.pdbx_strand_id
1 'polypeptide(L)'
;MNSQLEKNQRYTLIKMDSKYKNLDQIKNDVLSQQHKEPFKSKLIEFSEDNEESYFLYKWYEDSGEAAECKIPNTGETVNYLCTEAICEFSTRKIKDANNEILPKKDRLNVQKTEVIFAQKNNQVFAILMTFDNYELKRIKKLIRMSNIEPLPSEYQIVPSIFTWLFYKYITEKEMIDNNISIEGINGFTGNVLTDENRFSGDSGNTPDLIITKAFLANNYDITSIKVDLNVDSGCLTSFYINQTNTDNELRIMALKNSTRL
;
A
#
# COMPACT_ATOMS: atom_id res chain seq x y z
N MET A 1 -14.44 -24.42 -8.64
CA MET A 1 -14.49 -23.40 -9.71
C MET A 1 -13.55 -22.29 -9.32
N ASN A 2 -12.56 -22.04 -10.17
CA ASN A 2 -11.48 -21.06 -9.97
C ASN A 2 -12.04 -19.64 -9.91
N SER A 3 -11.79 -18.93 -8.81
CA SER A 3 -11.79 -17.46 -8.81
C SER A 3 -10.35 -17.00 -8.65
N GLN A 4 -9.62 -16.91 -9.75
CA GLN A 4 -8.38 -16.15 -9.79
C GLN A 4 -8.75 -14.68 -9.58
N LEU A 5 -8.17 -14.06 -8.55
CA LEU A 5 -8.16 -12.61 -8.42
C LEU A 5 -6.95 -12.09 -9.19
N GLU A 6 -7.18 -11.21 -10.17
CA GLU A 6 -6.11 -10.52 -10.88
C GLU A 6 -5.38 -9.51 -9.97
N LYS A 7 -4.06 -9.40 -10.18
CA LYS A 7 -3.16 -8.36 -9.64
C LYS A 7 -3.78 -6.98 -9.85
N ASN A 8 -3.85 -6.14 -8.82
CA ASN A 8 -3.77 -4.66 -8.86
C ASN A 8 -3.75 -4.08 -7.42
N GLN A 9 -2.82 -3.16 -7.16
CA GLN A 9 -2.08 -3.01 -5.88
C GLN A 9 -2.73 -2.15 -4.78
N ARG A 10 -2.18 -2.33 -3.57
CA ARG A 10 -2.68 -1.86 -2.28
C ARG A 10 -1.47 -1.38 -1.48
N TYR A 11 -1.59 -0.32 -0.68
CA TYR A 11 -0.45 0.22 0.05
C TYR A 11 -0.54 0.02 1.57
N THR A 12 0.62 0.06 2.24
CA THR A 12 0.74 0.13 3.70
C THR A 12 1.51 1.39 4.07
N LEU A 13 0.90 2.27 4.88
CA LEU A 13 1.57 3.44 5.42
C LEU A 13 2.36 3.05 6.68
N ILE A 14 3.61 3.49 6.76
CA ILE A 14 4.49 3.30 7.90
C ILE A 14 5.06 4.65 8.31
N LYS A 15 5.06 4.94 9.60
CA LYS A 15 5.77 6.10 10.14
C LYS A 15 7.23 5.73 10.38
N MET A 16 8.15 6.53 9.84
CA MET A 16 9.57 6.36 10.11
C MET A 16 9.92 6.90 11.50
N ASP A 17 10.97 6.35 12.11
CA ASP A 17 11.48 6.82 13.40
C ASP A 17 11.73 8.34 13.39
N SER A 18 11.40 8.98 14.51
CA SER A 18 11.46 10.43 14.67
C SER A 18 12.85 11.02 14.48
N LYS A 19 13.94 10.23 14.45
CA LYS A 19 15.26 10.70 14.00
C LYS A 19 15.29 11.11 12.52
N TYR A 20 14.40 10.55 11.70
CA TYR A 20 14.25 10.89 10.29
C TYR A 20 13.34 12.09 10.12
N LYS A 21 13.96 13.24 9.85
CA LYS A 21 13.31 14.55 9.63
C LYS A 21 13.20 14.91 8.16
N ASN A 22 14.03 14.31 7.30
CA ASN A 22 14.05 14.58 5.87
C ASN A 22 14.44 13.37 5.03
N LEU A 23 14.26 13.49 3.71
CA LEU A 23 14.56 12.43 2.75
C LEU A 23 16.07 12.17 2.56
N ASP A 24 16.95 13.13 2.83
CA ASP A 24 18.40 12.92 2.75
C ASP A 24 18.87 11.94 3.80
N GLN A 25 18.32 12.01 5.02
CA GLN A 25 18.57 11.03 6.06
C GLN A 25 18.07 9.64 5.67
N ILE A 26 16.94 9.54 4.96
CA ILE A 26 16.47 8.26 4.41
C ILE A 26 17.45 7.70 3.38
N LYS A 27 17.92 8.53 2.44
CA LYS A 27 18.91 8.11 1.44
C LYS A 27 20.18 7.57 2.11
N ASN A 28 20.71 8.32 3.08
CA ASN A 28 21.97 7.98 3.74
C ASN A 28 21.88 6.80 4.70
N ASP A 29 20.78 6.70 5.45
CA ASP A 29 20.69 5.73 6.53
C ASP A 29 19.84 4.52 6.18
N VAL A 30 18.82 4.62 5.33
CA VAL A 30 17.90 3.51 5.02
C VAL A 30 18.22 2.92 3.67
N LEU A 31 18.35 3.75 2.62
CA LEU A 31 18.55 3.28 1.25
C LEU A 31 19.96 2.74 0.99
N SER A 32 20.94 3.14 1.80
CA SER A 32 22.29 2.58 1.77
C SER A 32 22.39 1.19 2.39
N GLN A 33 21.35 0.73 3.10
CA GLN A 33 21.40 -0.52 3.84
C GLN A 33 20.99 -1.72 2.99
N GLN A 34 21.47 -2.88 3.43
CA GLN A 34 21.04 -4.19 2.97
C GLN A 34 20.72 -5.06 4.19
N HIS A 35 19.88 -6.08 3.98
CA HIS A 35 19.58 -7.08 4.99
C HIS A 35 19.88 -8.48 4.43
N LYS A 36 20.71 -9.25 5.14
CA LYS A 36 20.97 -10.65 4.83
C LYS A 36 20.12 -11.52 5.75
N GLU A 37 19.10 -12.18 5.20
CA GLU A 37 18.27 -13.12 5.94
C GLU A 37 18.87 -14.53 5.84
N PRO A 38 19.23 -15.18 6.95
CA PRO A 38 19.77 -16.53 6.92
C PRO A 38 18.84 -17.53 6.22
N PHE A 39 19.40 -18.32 5.32
CA PHE A 39 18.71 -19.45 4.73
C PHE A 39 18.61 -20.57 5.77
N LYS A 40 17.41 -20.78 6.32
CA LYS A 40 17.18 -21.75 7.39
C LYS A 40 17.25 -23.19 6.85
N SER A 41 18.45 -23.75 6.84
CA SER A 41 18.74 -25.15 6.52
C SER A 41 19.71 -25.73 7.55
N LYS A 42 19.58 -27.03 7.85
CA LYS A 42 20.55 -27.75 8.69
C LYS A 42 21.85 -28.09 7.94
N LEU A 43 21.84 -27.98 6.61
CA LEU A 43 22.94 -28.42 5.74
C LEU A 43 23.84 -27.26 5.30
N ILE A 44 23.39 -26.01 5.45
CA ILE A 44 24.16 -24.81 5.11
C ILE A 44 24.12 -23.90 6.32
N GLU A 45 25.25 -23.73 6.99
CA GLU A 45 25.40 -22.74 8.06
C GLU A 45 25.47 -21.34 7.46
N PHE A 46 24.91 -20.37 8.20
CA PHE A 46 24.97 -18.98 7.80
C PHE A 46 26.42 -18.46 7.84
N SER A 47 26.82 -17.81 6.76
CA SER A 47 28.08 -17.06 6.66
C SER A 47 27.88 -15.84 5.76
N GLU A 48 28.37 -14.68 6.20
CA GLU A 48 28.25 -13.45 5.43
C GLU A 48 29.00 -13.48 4.09
N ASP A 49 30.05 -14.31 4.00
CA ASP A 49 30.90 -14.48 2.82
C ASP A 49 30.38 -15.57 1.88
N ASN A 50 29.32 -16.30 2.28
CA ASN A 50 28.73 -17.36 1.49
C ASN A 50 27.31 -16.98 1.07
N GLU A 51 27.16 -16.52 -0.17
CA GLU A 51 25.87 -16.11 -0.73
C GLU A 51 24.81 -17.23 -0.72
N GLU A 52 25.23 -18.50 -0.79
CA GLU A 52 24.32 -19.65 -0.70
C GLU A 52 23.62 -19.75 0.66
N SER A 53 24.18 -19.13 1.70
CA SER A 53 23.70 -19.25 3.07
C SER A 53 22.66 -18.19 3.47
N TYR A 54 22.33 -17.23 2.59
CA TYR A 54 21.38 -16.17 2.90
C TYR A 54 20.55 -15.70 1.69
N PHE A 55 19.43 -15.06 1.99
CA PHE A 55 18.65 -14.24 1.06
C PHE A 55 19.02 -12.77 1.25
N LEU A 56 19.28 -12.06 0.15
CA LEU A 56 19.63 -10.66 0.16
C LEU A 56 18.38 -9.79 -0.05
N TYR A 57 18.16 -8.84 0.84
CA TYR A 57 17.21 -7.75 0.66
C TYR A 57 18.00 -6.47 0.48
N LYS A 58 17.71 -5.72 -0.59
CA LYS A 58 18.39 -4.46 -0.91
C LYS A 58 17.44 -3.47 -1.56
N TRP A 59 17.84 -2.21 -1.57
CA TRP A 59 17.17 -1.17 -2.35
C TRP A 59 17.68 -1.17 -3.79
N TYR A 60 16.87 -0.62 -4.69
CA TYR A 60 17.31 -0.36 -6.06
C TYR A 60 18.42 0.70 -6.08
N GLU A 61 19.48 0.41 -6.82
CA GLU A 61 20.73 1.19 -6.80
C GLU A 61 20.51 2.62 -7.33
N ASP A 62 19.67 2.78 -8.35
CA ASP A 62 19.26 4.08 -8.90
C ASP A 62 17.92 4.53 -8.32
N SER A 63 17.84 4.58 -6.98
CA SER A 63 16.70 5.22 -6.32
C SER A 63 16.54 6.65 -6.85
N GLY A 64 15.29 7.07 -7.11
CA GLY A 64 15.02 8.35 -7.79
C GLY A 64 15.53 9.58 -7.03
N GLU A 65 15.37 10.77 -7.62
CA GLU A 65 15.58 12.00 -6.88
C GLU A 65 14.35 12.41 -6.06
N ALA A 66 14.58 13.20 -5.01
CA ALA A 66 13.48 13.75 -4.26
C ALA A 66 12.69 14.73 -5.15
N ALA A 67 11.38 14.55 -5.20
CA ALA A 67 10.45 15.37 -5.95
C ALA A 67 9.45 16.05 -5.02
N GLU A 68 8.80 17.11 -5.48
CA GLU A 68 7.78 17.84 -4.73
C GLU A 68 6.39 17.56 -5.33
N CYS A 69 5.42 17.29 -4.47
CA CYS A 69 4.00 17.20 -4.80
C CYS A 69 3.25 18.30 -4.04
N LYS A 70 2.47 19.12 -4.74
CA LYS A 70 1.56 20.07 -4.11
C LYS A 70 0.28 19.35 -3.72
N ILE A 71 -0.12 19.47 -2.46
CA ILE A 71 -1.43 18.97 -2.03
C ILE A 71 -2.49 19.92 -2.57
N PRO A 72 -3.44 19.41 -3.36
CA PRO A 72 -4.61 20.15 -3.82
C PRO A 72 -5.27 21.02 -2.76
N ASN A 73 -5.64 22.27 -3.12
CA ASN A 73 -6.50 23.14 -2.32
C ASN A 73 -6.06 23.45 -0.87
N THR A 74 -4.81 23.13 -0.52
CA THR A 74 -4.24 23.40 0.82
C THR A 74 -3.06 24.37 0.78
N GLY A 75 -2.45 24.56 -0.40
CA GLY A 75 -1.19 25.30 -0.54
C GLY A 75 0.02 24.59 0.07
N GLU A 76 -0.17 23.37 0.59
CA GLU A 76 0.88 22.58 1.21
C GLU A 76 1.67 21.79 0.16
N THR A 77 2.92 21.50 0.46
CA THR A 77 3.80 20.66 -0.34
C THR A 77 4.30 19.46 0.45
N VAL A 78 4.45 18.34 -0.24
CA VAL A 78 5.02 17.10 0.26
C VAL A 78 6.21 16.77 -0.61
N ASN A 79 7.37 16.63 0.02
CA ASN A 79 8.53 16.10 -0.67
C ASN A 79 8.45 14.57 -0.64
N TYR A 80 8.77 13.91 -1.74
CA TYR A 80 8.72 12.46 -1.80
C TYR A 80 9.88 11.89 -2.62
N LEU A 81 10.17 10.61 -2.39
CA LEU A 81 11.23 9.85 -3.02
C LEU A 81 10.71 8.45 -3.35
N CYS A 82 10.77 8.07 -4.63
CA CYS A 82 10.36 6.75 -5.07
C CYS A 82 11.57 5.82 -5.22
N THR A 83 11.43 4.58 -4.77
CA THR A 83 12.43 3.51 -4.92
C THR A 83 11.75 2.14 -5.00
N GLU A 84 12.53 1.09 -5.24
CA GLU A 84 12.07 -0.30 -5.15
C GLU A 84 12.84 -1.06 -4.08
N ALA A 85 12.12 -1.78 -3.22
CA ALA A 85 12.69 -2.81 -2.37
C ALA A 85 12.79 -4.13 -3.15
N ILE A 86 13.98 -4.71 -3.19
CA ILE A 86 14.29 -5.97 -3.87
C ILE A 86 14.59 -7.01 -2.80
N CYS A 87 13.70 -8.01 -2.65
CA CYS A 87 13.82 -9.04 -1.63
C CYS A 87 13.89 -10.43 -2.27
N GLU A 88 14.97 -11.16 -1.99
CA GLU A 88 15.11 -12.57 -2.32
C GLU A 88 14.29 -13.46 -1.36
N PHE A 89 13.74 -14.58 -1.82
CA PHE A 89 13.10 -15.56 -0.96
C PHE A 89 13.06 -16.95 -1.59
N SER A 90 12.82 -17.99 -0.80
CA SER A 90 12.80 -19.36 -1.30
C SER A 90 11.66 -19.62 -2.29
N THR A 91 11.95 -20.42 -3.32
CA THR A 91 10.91 -21.10 -4.10
C THR A 91 10.29 -22.25 -3.28
N ARG A 92 9.24 -22.88 -3.82
CA ARG A 92 8.66 -24.10 -3.22
C ARG A 92 9.60 -25.30 -3.33
N LYS A 93 10.43 -25.37 -4.38
CA LYS A 93 11.36 -26.47 -4.62
C LYS A 93 12.77 -26.03 -4.24
N ILE A 94 13.20 -26.46 -3.06
CA ILE A 94 14.50 -26.10 -2.47
C ILE A 94 15.54 -27.22 -2.65
N LYS A 95 15.06 -28.45 -2.90
CA LYS A 95 15.88 -29.64 -3.03
C LYS A 95 15.65 -30.35 -4.35
N ASP A 96 16.64 -31.13 -4.77
CA ASP A 96 16.55 -32.00 -5.93
C ASP A 96 15.92 -33.37 -5.58
N ALA A 97 15.94 -34.30 -6.53
CA ALA A 97 15.41 -35.66 -6.34
C ALA A 97 16.27 -36.51 -5.38
N ASN A 98 17.54 -36.15 -5.18
CA ASN A 98 18.49 -36.82 -4.29
C ASN A 98 18.48 -36.22 -2.87
N ASN A 99 17.56 -35.30 -2.59
CA ASN A 99 17.43 -34.58 -1.31
C ASN A 99 18.61 -33.64 -1.00
N GLU A 100 19.39 -33.28 -2.01
CA GLU A 100 20.44 -32.26 -1.96
C GLU A 100 19.85 -30.86 -2.17
N ILE A 101 20.50 -29.84 -1.60
CA ILE A 101 20.04 -28.46 -1.75
C ILE A 101 20.39 -27.95 -3.13
N LEU A 102 19.39 -27.41 -3.83
CA LEU A 102 19.61 -26.76 -5.11
C LEU A 102 20.51 -25.52 -4.96
N PRO A 103 21.33 -25.18 -5.96
CA PRO A 103 22.06 -23.92 -5.98
C PRO A 103 21.12 -22.73 -5.77
N LYS A 104 21.59 -21.65 -5.12
CA LYS A 104 20.76 -20.49 -4.75
C LYS A 104 19.93 -19.98 -5.93
N LYS A 105 20.55 -19.83 -7.10
CA LYS A 105 19.89 -19.39 -8.34
C LYS A 105 18.64 -20.23 -8.72
N ASP A 106 18.60 -21.50 -8.37
CA ASP A 106 17.55 -22.45 -8.75
C ASP A 106 16.47 -22.61 -7.66
N ARG A 107 16.70 -22.03 -6.47
CA ARG A 107 15.77 -22.09 -5.31
C ARG A 107 15.32 -20.72 -4.82
N LEU A 108 15.47 -19.70 -5.65
CA LEU A 108 15.24 -18.31 -5.29
C LEU A 108 14.18 -17.66 -6.18
N ASN A 109 13.30 -16.90 -5.55
CA ASN A 109 12.43 -15.91 -6.17
C ASN A 109 12.96 -14.52 -5.82
N VAL A 110 12.79 -13.57 -6.75
CA VAL A 110 13.03 -12.14 -6.51
C VAL A 110 11.71 -11.42 -6.54
N GLN A 111 11.43 -10.64 -5.50
CA GLN A 111 10.29 -9.75 -5.44
C GLN A 111 10.78 -8.30 -5.48
N LYS A 112 10.12 -7.48 -6.29
CA LYS A 112 10.29 -6.04 -6.33
C LYS A 112 9.02 -5.37 -5.84
N THR A 113 9.14 -4.44 -4.91
CA THR A 113 8.01 -3.68 -4.38
C THR A 113 8.35 -2.20 -4.37
N GLU A 114 7.50 -1.40 -5.01
CA GLU A 114 7.64 0.05 -5.00
C GLU A 114 7.41 0.60 -3.58
N VAL A 115 8.25 1.56 -3.21
CA VAL A 115 8.20 2.25 -1.92
C VAL A 115 8.35 3.73 -2.17
N ILE A 116 7.43 4.51 -1.59
CA ILE A 116 7.48 5.98 -1.63
C ILE A 116 7.78 6.47 -0.22
N PHE A 117 8.90 7.14 -0.04
CA PHE A 117 9.16 7.90 1.18
C PHE A 117 8.63 9.31 1.01
N ALA A 118 7.74 9.75 1.91
CA ALA A 118 7.12 11.06 1.87
C ALA A 118 7.47 11.85 3.14
N GLN A 119 7.87 13.10 2.98
CA GLN A 119 8.21 14.02 4.05
C GLN A 119 7.16 15.12 4.16
N LYS A 120 6.64 15.32 5.37
CA LYS A 120 5.75 16.43 5.74
C LYS A 120 6.01 16.83 7.18
N ASN A 121 6.04 18.13 7.49
CA ASN A 121 6.16 18.66 8.86
C ASN A 121 7.32 18.05 9.68
N ASN A 122 8.52 17.92 9.08
CA ASN A 122 9.70 17.28 9.70
C ASN A 122 9.46 15.83 10.17
N GLN A 123 8.54 15.13 9.52
CA GLN A 123 8.29 13.71 9.71
C GLN A 123 8.41 13.02 8.35
N VAL A 124 8.85 11.77 8.38
CA VAL A 124 8.96 10.94 7.18
C VAL A 124 8.07 9.71 7.35
N PHE A 125 7.40 9.36 6.26
CA PHE A 125 6.54 8.20 6.14
C PHE A 125 7.00 7.35 4.96
N ALA A 126 6.82 6.03 5.06
CA ALA A 126 7.02 5.11 3.95
C ALA A 126 5.67 4.53 3.52
N ILE A 127 5.37 4.62 2.24
CA ILE A 127 4.19 4.04 1.59
C ILE A 127 4.69 2.83 0.82
N LEU A 128 4.39 1.64 1.32
CA LEU A 128 4.79 0.38 0.71
C LEU A 128 3.69 -0.12 -0.23
N MET A 129 3.97 -0.30 -1.52
CA MET A 129 2.98 -0.74 -2.50
C MET A 129 2.75 -2.27 -2.45
N THR A 130 2.37 -2.79 -1.28
CA THR A 130 2.03 -4.21 -1.06
C THR A 130 0.90 -4.41 -0.04
N PHE A 131 0.19 -5.53 -0.18
CA PHE A 131 -0.75 -6.08 0.81
C PHE A 131 -0.34 -7.45 1.35
N ASP A 132 0.72 -8.03 0.81
CA ASP A 132 1.13 -9.36 1.24
C ASP A 132 1.95 -9.24 2.53
N ASN A 133 1.51 -9.95 3.55
CA ASN A 133 2.13 -9.88 4.88
C ASN A 133 3.58 -10.40 4.88
N TYR A 134 3.95 -11.29 3.96
CA TYR A 134 5.33 -11.76 3.82
C TYR A 134 6.19 -10.69 3.15
N GLU A 135 5.70 -10.05 2.10
CA GLU A 135 6.33 -8.90 1.44
C GLU A 135 6.57 -7.78 2.45
N LEU A 136 5.53 -7.38 3.18
CA LEU A 136 5.58 -6.38 4.23
C LEU A 136 6.64 -6.71 5.28
N LYS A 137 6.70 -7.96 5.75
CA LYS A 137 7.70 -8.40 6.73
C LYS A 137 9.12 -8.31 6.19
N ARG A 138 9.36 -8.66 4.93
CA ARG A 138 10.69 -8.55 4.30
C ARG A 138 11.12 -7.11 4.17
N ILE A 139 10.24 -6.23 3.72
CA ILE A 139 10.55 -4.80 3.57
C ILE A 139 10.77 -4.14 4.93
N LYS A 140 9.99 -4.49 5.97
CA LYS A 140 10.23 -4.02 7.34
C LYS A 140 11.58 -4.47 7.90
N LYS A 141 12.07 -5.66 7.52
CA LYS A 141 13.44 -6.09 7.85
C LYS A 141 14.49 -5.27 7.12
N LEU A 142 14.29 -4.99 5.83
CA LEU A 142 15.17 -4.13 5.03
C LEU A 142 15.23 -2.70 5.59
N ILE A 143 14.09 -2.13 6.00
CA ILE A 143 14.01 -0.82 6.67
C ILE A 143 14.64 -0.86 8.08
N ARG A 144 14.66 -2.05 8.71
CA ARG A 144 14.90 -2.33 10.14
C ARG A 144 13.74 -1.89 11.02
N MET A 145 13.25 -2.80 11.86
CA MET A 145 12.15 -2.54 12.79
C MET A 145 12.44 -1.39 13.77
N SER A 146 13.71 -1.14 14.11
CA SER A 146 14.14 -0.02 14.95
C SER A 146 13.99 1.36 14.28
N ASN A 147 13.72 1.40 12.97
CA ASN A 147 13.53 2.62 12.20
C ASN A 147 12.03 2.90 11.94
N ILE A 148 11.13 2.16 12.59
CA ILE A 148 9.69 2.21 12.38
C ILE A 148 9.02 2.56 13.70
N GLU A 149 8.20 3.60 13.67
CA GLU A 149 7.33 3.98 14.78
C GLU A 149 5.91 3.44 14.59
N PRO A 150 5.17 3.19 15.68
CA PRO A 150 3.73 3.00 15.62
C PRO A 150 3.08 4.19 14.90
N LEU A 151 2.16 3.91 13.98
CA LEU A 151 1.41 4.94 13.28
C LEU A 151 0.38 5.54 14.26
N PRO A 152 0.44 6.86 14.57
CA PRO A 152 -0.53 7.48 15.45
C PRO A 152 -1.95 7.42 14.86
N SER A 153 -2.97 7.41 15.72
CA SER A 153 -4.38 7.31 15.32
C SER A 153 -4.84 8.45 14.40
N GLU A 154 -4.20 9.62 14.45
CA GLU A 154 -4.51 10.77 13.57
C GLU A 154 -4.18 10.52 12.10
N TYR A 155 -3.31 9.55 11.79
CA TYR A 155 -3.01 9.13 10.42
C TYR A 155 -3.80 7.90 10.00
N GLN A 156 -4.58 7.33 10.92
CA GLN A 156 -5.54 6.30 10.56
C GLN A 156 -6.70 6.96 9.84
N ILE A 157 -7.09 6.35 8.73
CA ILE A 157 -8.22 6.85 7.96
C ILE A 157 -9.48 6.54 8.77
N VAL A 158 -10.30 7.58 8.97
CA VAL A 158 -11.55 7.50 9.75
C VAL A 158 -12.77 7.37 8.84
N PRO A 159 -13.86 6.72 9.28
CA PRO A 159 -15.07 6.53 8.46
C PRO A 159 -15.65 7.82 7.86
N SER A 160 -15.43 8.97 8.49
CA SER A 160 -15.89 10.27 7.97
C SER A 160 -15.27 10.65 6.63
N ILE A 161 -14.14 10.07 6.23
CA ILE A 161 -13.59 10.26 4.89
C ILE A 161 -14.56 9.77 3.80
N PHE A 162 -15.37 8.75 4.10
CA PHE A 162 -16.41 8.25 3.19
C PHE A 162 -17.50 9.27 2.98
N THR A 163 -18.01 9.82 4.08
CA THR A 163 -19.03 10.85 4.04
C THR A 163 -18.53 12.05 3.25
N TRP A 164 -17.26 12.44 3.43
CA TRP A 164 -16.65 13.54 2.68
C TRP A 164 -16.51 13.25 1.18
N LEU A 165 -15.97 12.08 0.80
CA LEU A 165 -15.84 11.67 -0.61
C LEU A 165 -17.21 11.57 -1.31
N PHE A 166 -18.19 11.00 -0.61
CA PHE A 166 -19.55 10.88 -1.10
C PHE A 166 -20.20 12.25 -1.28
N TYR A 167 -20.05 13.15 -0.30
CA TYR A 167 -20.54 14.52 -0.38
C TYR A 167 -19.93 15.23 -1.60
N LYS A 168 -18.60 15.21 -1.76
CA LYS A 168 -17.90 15.78 -2.92
C LYS A 168 -18.46 15.26 -4.25
N TYR A 169 -18.66 13.95 -4.35
CA TYR A 169 -19.22 13.32 -5.55
C TYR A 169 -20.63 13.85 -5.88
N ILE A 170 -21.54 13.93 -4.90
CA ILE A 170 -22.93 14.31 -5.15
C ILE A 170 -23.17 15.82 -5.24
N THR A 171 -22.36 16.67 -4.58
CA THR A 171 -22.61 18.13 -4.50
C THR A 171 -21.66 18.98 -5.32
N GLU A 172 -20.42 18.56 -5.56
CA GLU A 172 -19.35 19.42 -6.11
C GLU A 172 -18.89 19.02 -7.52
N LYS A 173 -19.77 18.40 -8.32
CA LYS A 173 -19.47 17.96 -9.70
C LYS A 173 -18.19 17.13 -9.81
N GLU A 174 -18.03 16.18 -8.88
CA GLU A 174 -16.98 15.17 -8.95
C GLU A 174 -15.56 15.69 -8.70
N MET A 175 -15.28 16.99 -8.62
CA MET A 175 -13.90 17.48 -8.49
C MET A 175 -13.37 17.42 -7.05
N ILE A 176 -12.28 16.67 -6.85
CA ILE A 176 -11.42 16.77 -5.67
C ILE A 176 -10.44 17.93 -5.84
N ASP A 177 -9.94 18.11 -7.07
CA ASP A 177 -9.10 19.23 -7.50
C ASP A 177 -9.22 19.48 -9.02
N ASN A 178 -8.59 20.55 -9.52
CA ASN A 178 -8.48 20.89 -10.94
C ASN A 178 -8.07 19.72 -11.84
N ASN A 179 -7.27 18.79 -11.31
CA ASN A 179 -6.71 17.66 -12.06
C ASN A 179 -7.22 16.29 -11.57
N ILE A 180 -8.06 16.26 -10.53
CA ILE A 180 -8.54 15.02 -9.90
C ILE A 180 -10.05 15.10 -9.77
N SER A 181 -10.76 14.25 -10.50
CA SER A 181 -12.19 14.08 -10.33
C SER A 181 -12.54 12.64 -9.94
N ILE A 182 -13.67 12.49 -9.26
CA ILE A 182 -14.29 11.23 -8.89
C ILE A 182 -15.19 10.81 -10.06
N GLU A 183 -14.73 9.90 -10.90
CA GLU A 183 -15.54 9.38 -12.00
C GLU A 183 -16.71 8.52 -11.51
N GLY A 184 -16.55 7.84 -10.37
CA GLY A 184 -17.62 7.01 -9.83
C GLY A 184 -17.36 6.48 -8.44
N ILE A 185 -18.46 6.15 -7.75
CA ILE A 185 -18.46 5.40 -6.51
C ILE A 185 -19.20 4.10 -6.78
N ASN A 186 -18.44 3.04 -7.02
CA ASN A 186 -18.94 1.80 -7.62
C ASN A 186 -19.23 0.69 -6.61
N GLY A 187 -19.14 0.96 -5.31
CA GLY A 187 -19.71 0.03 -4.34
C GLY A 187 -19.42 0.40 -2.90
N PHE A 188 -20.33 -0.02 -2.02
CA PHE A 188 -20.18 0.15 -0.59
C PHE A 188 -20.67 -1.09 0.16
N THR A 189 -20.10 -1.34 1.33
CA THR A 189 -20.60 -2.31 2.31
C THR A 189 -20.84 -1.57 3.61
N GLY A 190 -21.95 -1.84 4.30
CA GLY A 190 -22.25 -1.25 5.60
C GLY A 190 -23.00 -2.24 6.49
N ASN A 191 -22.85 -2.05 7.81
CA ASN A 191 -23.53 -2.85 8.83
C ASN A 191 -24.62 -1.98 9.49
N VAL A 192 -25.87 -2.46 9.50
CA VAL A 192 -27.00 -1.70 10.07
C VAL A 192 -27.20 -1.99 11.56
N LEU A 193 -26.94 -3.24 12.01
CA LEU A 193 -27.17 -3.68 13.40
C LEU A 193 -26.21 -4.80 13.86
N THR A 194 -25.83 -5.75 12.99
CA THR A 194 -24.93 -6.91 13.26
C THR A 194 -24.25 -7.36 11.94
N ASP A 195 -23.15 -8.13 11.99
CA ASP A 195 -22.41 -8.65 10.80
C ASP A 195 -23.26 -9.50 9.84
N GLU A 196 -24.43 -9.95 10.30
CA GLU A 196 -25.42 -10.70 9.52
C GLU A 196 -26.28 -9.79 8.62
N ASN A 197 -26.31 -8.48 8.90
CA ASN A 197 -27.07 -7.46 8.16
C ASN A 197 -26.15 -6.65 7.25
N ARG A 198 -25.44 -7.37 6.37
CA ARG A 198 -24.48 -6.79 5.42
C ARG A 198 -25.17 -6.43 4.12
N PHE A 199 -25.19 -5.15 3.77
CA PHE A 199 -25.72 -4.67 2.50
C PHE A 199 -24.57 -4.34 1.55
N SER A 200 -24.67 -4.78 0.30
CA SER A 200 -23.72 -4.45 -0.75
C SER A 200 -24.47 -3.95 -1.98
N GLY A 201 -24.04 -2.81 -2.52
CA GLY A 201 -24.48 -2.30 -3.83
C GLY A 201 -23.28 -2.12 -4.75
N ASP A 202 -23.47 -2.37 -6.05
CA ASP A 202 -22.55 -2.01 -7.13
C ASP A 202 -23.35 -1.11 -8.07
N SER A 203 -22.85 0.09 -8.33
CA SER A 203 -23.58 1.03 -9.18
C SER A 203 -22.70 1.92 -10.04
N GLY A 204 -22.83 1.76 -11.36
CA GLY A 204 -22.29 2.68 -12.34
C GLY A 204 -23.21 3.87 -12.68
N ASN A 205 -24.32 4.08 -11.96
CA ASN A 205 -25.27 5.19 -12.20
C ASN A 205 -25.83 5.81 -10.91
N THR A 206 -26.05 7.13 -10.95
CA THR A 206 -26.56 8.02 -9.88
C THR A 206 -27.81 7.55 -9.09
N PRO A 207 -28.77 6.77 -9.65
CA PRO A 207 -29.96 6.33 -8.91
C PRO A 207 -29.68 5.31 -7.79
N ASP A 208 -28.57 4.57 -7.83
CA ASP A 208 -28.30 3.48 -6.87
C ASP A 208 -27.57 3.95 -5.61
N LEU A 209 -27.08 5.19 -5.60
CA LEU A 209 -26.54 5.83 -4.39
C LEU A 209 -27.64 6.23 -3.39
N ILE A 210 -28.92 5.95 -3.68
CA ILE A 210 -30.03 6.14 -2.73
C ILE A 210 -29.80 5.32 -1.46
N ILE A 211 -29.30 4.09 -1.58
CA ILE A 211 -29.01 3.25 -0.43
C ILE A 211 -27.84 3.83 0.36
N THR A 212 -26.77 4.31 -0.29
CA THR A 212 -25.66 5.02 0.36
C THR A 212 -26.14 6.29 1.07
N LYS A 213 -27.02 7.08 0.44
CA LYS A 213 -27.65 8.28 1.04
C LYS A 213 -28.45 7.91 2.28
N ALA A 214 -29.24 6.83 2.22
CA ALA A 214 -30.02 6.36 3.35
C ALA A 214 -29.11 5.88 4.49
N PHE A 215 -28.02 5.16 4.20
CA PHE A 215 -27.04 4.73 5.21
C PHE A 215 -26.38 5.91 5.91
N LEU A 216 -25.89 6.88 5.15
CA LEU A 216 -25.27 8.09 5.68
C LEU A 216 -26.27 8.96 6.47
N ALA A 217 -27.50 9.12 5.97
CA ALA A 217 -28.54 9.91 6.64
C ALA A 217 -29.00 9.28 7.98
N ASN A 218 -28.88 7.96 8.12
CA ASN A 218 -29.19 7.23 9.35
C ASN A 218 -27.95 7.00 10.24
N ASN A 219 -26.80 7.60 9.91
CA ASN A 219 -25.55 7.50 10.67
C ASN A 219 -25.06 6.05 10.87
N TYR A 220 -25.30 5.18 9.88
CA TYR A 220 -24.74 3.83 9.84
C TYR A 220 -23.30 3.85 9.31
N ASP A 221 -22.44 3.02 9.91
CA ASP A 221 -21.04 2.91 9.50
C ASP A 221 -20.90 2.20 8.16
N ILE A 222 -20.19 2.85 7.24
CA ILE A 222 -19.74 2.24 5.98
C ILE A 222 -18.42 1.53 6.25
N THR A 223 -18.39 0.23 6.02
CA THR A 223 -17.24 -0.63 6.26
C THR A 223 -16.37 -0.78 5.00
N SER A 224 -16.86 -0.42 3.81
CA SER A 224 -16.03 -0.35 2.61
C SER A 224 -16.57 0.57 1.53
N ILE A 225 -15.71 1.16 0.70
CA ILE A 225 -16.07 1.87 -0.53
C ILE A 225 -15.07 1.57 -1.66
N LYS A 226 -15.53 1.57 -2.92
CA LYS A 226 -14.67 1.68 -4.10
C LYS A 226 -14.93 3.03 -4.78
N VAL A 227 -13.88 3.82 -4.96
CA VAL A 227 -13.91 5.12 -5.63
C VAL A 227 -13.03 5.06 -6.86
N ASP A 228 -13.54 5.47 -8.02
CA ASP A 228 -12.77 5.61 -9.24
C ASP A 228 -12.43 7.08 -9.46
N LEU A 229 -11.13 7.38 -9.58
CA LEU A 229 -10.60 8.70 -9.85
C LEU A 229 -10.13 8.81 -11.29
N ASN A 230 -10.34 9.97 -11.89
CA ASN A 230 -9.64 10.40 -13.09
C ASN A 230 -8.58 11.41 -12.69
N VAL A 231 -7.32 11.05 -12.95
CA VAL A 231 -6.15 11.91 -12.72
C VAL A 231 -5.60 12.32 -14.08
N ASP A 232 -5.43 13.63 -14.29
CA ASP A 232 -4.83 14.21 -15.51
C ASP A 232 -5.42 13.66 -16.83
N SER A 233 -6.72 13.88 -17.05
CA SER A 233 -7.42 13.66 -18.33
C SER A 233 -7.15 12.29 -18.98
N GLY A 234 -7.30 11.19 -18.21
CA GLY A 234 -7.29 9.84 -18.78
C GLY A 234 -6.64 8.76 -17.93
N CYS A 235 -6.00 9.08 -16.79
CA CYS A 235 -5.52 8.05 -15.86
C CYS A 235 -6.60 7.68 -14.86
N LEU A 236 -7.27 6.55 -15.13
CA LEU A 236 -8.24 5.97 -14.20
C LEU A 236 -7.52 5.24 -13.06
N THR A 237 -7.66 5.79 -11.85
CA THR A 237 -7.15 5.19 -10.62
C THR A 237 -8.30 4.83 -9.70
N SER A 238 -8.57 3.53 -9.52
CA SER A 238 -9.56 3.07 -8.54
C SER A 238 -8.92 3.01 -7.16
N PHE A 239 -9.55 3.48 -6.09
CA PHE A 239 -9.16 3.12 -4.75
C PHE A 239 -10.27 2.47 -3.92
N TYR A 240 -9.93 1.39 -3.23
CA TYR A 240 -10.84 0.76 -2.27
C TYR A 240 -10.43 1.15 -0.88
N ILE A 241 -11.41 1.49 -0.05
CA ILE A 241 -11.18 1.65 1.37
C ILE A 241 -11.99 0.58 2.08
N ASN A 242 -11.38 -0.19 2.98
CA ASN A 242 -12.08 -1.20 3.78
C ASN A 242 -11.70 -1.08 5.25
N GLN A 243 -12.69 -1.15 6.14
CA GLN A 243 -12.53 -1.38 7.56
C GLN A 243 -12.18 -2.85 7.76
N THR A 244 -11.08 -3.10 8.47
CA THR A 244 -10.67 -4.46 8.80
C THR A 244 -11.19 -4.85 10.18
N ASN A 245 -11.62 -6.11 10.31
CA ASN A 245 -12.24 -6.67 11.53
C ASN A 245 -11.32 -6.69 12.77
N THR A 246 -10.08 -6.21 12.67
CA THR A 246 -9.11 -6.29 13.76
C THR A 246 -8.75 -4.97 14.43
N ASP A 247 -8.88 -3.79 13.79
CA ASP A 247 -8.30 -2.56 14.38
C ASP A 247 -8.98 -1.22 14.01
N ASN A 248 -10.20 -1.20 13.45
CA ASN A 248 -10.82 0.05 12.92
C ASN A 248 -9.97 0.81 11.88
N GLU A 249 -8.90 0.20 11.39
CA GLU A 249 -8.01 0.80 10.41
C GLU A 249 -8.61 0.64 9.01
N LEU A 250 -8.84 1.78 8.34
CA LEU A 250 -9.25 1.86 6.96
C LEU A 250 -8.02 1.75 6.03
N ARG A 251 -8.03 0.77 5.12
CA ARG A 251 -6.93 0.54 4.16
C ARG A 251 -7.29 1.02 2.77
N ILE A 252 -6.49 1.90 2.16
CA ILE A 252 -6.69 2.34 0.77
C ILE A 252 -5.95 1.42 -0.22
N MET A 253 -6.63 1.08 -1.32
CA MET A 253 -6.12 0.21 -2.38
C MET A 253 -6.11 0.89 -3.75
N ALA A 254 -5.06 1.61 -4.14
CA ALA A 254 -5.00 2.27 -5.44
C ALA A 254 -4.66 1.29 -6.59
N LEU A 255 -5.65 0.97 -7.43
CA LEU A 255 -5.47 0.33 -8.73
C LEU A 255 -5.14 1.40 -9.77
N LYS A 256 -3.93 1.37 -10.32
CA LYS A 256 -3.62 2.10 -11.55
C LYS A 256 -4.12 1.24 -12.73
N ASN A 257 -5.17 1.67 -13.42
CA ASN A 257 -5.49 1.06 -14.70
C ASN A 257 -4.49 1.58 -15.73
N SER A 258 -3.77 0.66 -16.37
CA SER A 258 -2.95 0.97 -17.54
C SER A 258 -3.80 1.72 -18.57
N THR A 259 -3.22 2.78 -19.13
CA THR A 259 -3.79 3.65 -20.16
C THR A 259 -4.61 2.86 -21.18
N ARG A 260 -5.85 3.29 -21.45
CA ARG A 260 -6.53 2.94 -22.69
C ARG A 260 -5.72 3.55 -23.82
N LEU A 261 -5.04 2.71 -24.60
CA LEU A 261 -4.68 3.02 -25.98
C LEU A 261 -5.96 3.19 -26.80
#